data_AF-A0A920JJ03-F1
#
_entry.id   AF-A0A920JJ03-F1
#
_cell.length_a   1.000
_cell.length_b   1.000
_cell.length_c   1.000
_cell.angle_alpha   90.00
_cell.angle_beta   90.00
_cell.angle_gamma   90.00
#
_symmetry.space_group_name_H-M   'P 1'
#
loop_
_entity.id
_entity.type
_entity.pdbx_description
1 polymer ?
#
loop_
_entity_poly.entity_id
_entity_poly.type
_entity_poly.pdbx_seq_one_letter_code
_entity_poly.pdbx_strand_id
1 'polypeptide(L)' 'MIWLQLEDSHCCAELLTENFNVRRENILILAVIDLPDLGGSRLIADQGYGIETLVSYTS' A
#
# COMPACT_ATOMS: atom_id res chain seq x y z
N MET A 1 2.18 -10.66 11.56
CA MET A 1 2.48 -9.33 12.13
C MET A 1 2.77 -8.27 11.05
N ILE A 2 3.43 -8.59 9.92
CA ILE A 2 3.73 -7.64 8.83
C ILE A 2 2.48 -7.24 8.02
N TRP A 3 1.51 -8.15 7.88
CA TRP A 3 0.25 -7.92 7.18
C TRP A 3 -0.58 -6.71 7.61
N LEU A 4 -0.71 -6.47 8.91
CA LEU A 4 -1.50 -5.37 9.46
C LEU A 4 -0.96 -4.00 9.02
N GLN A 5 0.35 -3.89 8.77
CA GLN A 5 0.97 -2.61 8.42
C GLN A 5 0.61 -2.09 7.02
N LEU A 6 0.36 -2.99 6.05
CA LEU A 6 -0.07 -2.56 4.71
C LEU A 6 -1.53 -2.12 4.69
N GLU A 7 -2.40 -2.76 5.49
CA GLU A 7 -3.80 -2.34 5.65
C GLU A 7 -3.90 -0.96 6.31
N ASP A 8 -3.11 -0.71 7.37
CA ASP A 8 -3.10 0.60 8.03
C ASP A 8 -2.63 1.72 7.09
N SER A 9 -1.59 1.44 6.28
CA SER A 9 -1.06 2.40 5.30
C SER A 9 -2.05 2.71 4.19
N HIS A 10 -2.82 1.72 3.77
CA HIS A 10 -3.91 1.88 2.80
C HIS A 10 -5.03 2.77 3.36
N CYS A 11 -5.47 2.54 4.60
CA CYS A 11 -6.46 3.40 5.28
C CYS A 11 -5.98 4.87 5.36
N CYS A 12 -4.70 5.10 5.65
CA CYS A 12 -4.14 6.44 5.64
C CYS A 12 -4.20 7.11 4.26
N ALA A 13 -3.95 6.36 3.18
CA ALA A 13 -4.05 6.88 1.81
C ALA A 13 -5.50 7.20 1.41
N GLU A 14 -6.48 6.43 1.88
CA GLU A 14 -7.89 6.73 1.69
C GLU A 14 -8.29 8.04 2.36
N LEU A 15 -7.83 8.29 3.60
CA LEU A 15 -8.10 9.56 4.28
C LEU A 15 -7.61 10.77 3.49
N LEU A 16 -6.43 10.68 2.84
CA LEU A 16 -5.90 11.73 1.98
C LEU A 16 -6.75 11.93 0.71
N THR A 17 -7.25 10.84 0.15
CA THR A 17 -8.09 10.87 -1.04
C THR A 17 -9.47 11.47 -0.72
N GLU A 18 -10.12 11.01 0.35
CA GLU A 18 -11.50 11.39 0.70
C GLU A 18 -11.61 12.78 1.31
N ASN A 19 -10.66 13.18 2.16
CA ASN A 19 -10.76 14.43 2.91
C ASN A 19 -9.99 15.59 2.27
N PHE A 20 -8.98 15.29 1.46
CA PHE A 20 -8.10 16.29 0.85
C PHE A 20 -8.10 16.25 -0.69
N ASN A 21 -8.90 15.36 -1.29
CA ASN A 21 -9.08 15.24 -2.74
C ASN A 21 -7.76 15.00 -3.49
N VAL A 22 -6.80 14.34 -2.83
CA VAL A 22 -5.53 13.93 -3.45
C VAL A 22 -5.83 12.73 -4.35
N ARG A 23 -5.44 12.80 -5.62
CA ARG A 23 -5.63 11.68 -6.56
C ARG A 23 -4.76 10.49 -6.14
N ARG A 24 -5.29 9.28 -6.22
CA ARG A 24 -4.57 8.04 -5.83
C ARG A 24 -3.22 7.88 -6.53
N GLU A 25 -3.16 8.22 -7.82
CA GLU A 25 -1.94 8.23 -8.64
C GLU A 25 -0.84 9.18 -8.13
N ASN A 26 -1.18 10.14 -7.26
CA ASN A 26 -0.23 11.06 -6.63
C ASN A 26 0.24 10.58 -5.24
N ILE A 27 -0.23 9.41 -4.76
CA ILE A 27 0.12 8.86 -3.44
C ILE A 27 0.99 7.62 -3.64
N LEU A 28 2.17 7.62 -3.02
CA LEU A 28 3.08 6.48 -2.96
C LEU A 28 3.08 5.92 -1.54
N ILE A 29 2.71 4.64 -1.41
CA ILE A 29 2.91 3.86 -0.20
C ILE A 29 4.28 3.17 -0.33
N LEU A 30 5.16 3.36 0.66
CA LEU A 30 6.48 2.74 0.69
C LEU A 30 6.56 1.79 1.90
N ALA A 31 6.82 0.52 1.64
CA ALA A 31 7.01 -0.48 2.70
C ALA A 31 8.46 -1.00 2.73
N VAL A 32 8.96 -1.33 3.91
CA VAL A 32 10.30 -1.95 4.03
C VAL A 32 10.28 -3.39 3.55
N ILE A 33 9.20 -4.12 3.84
CA ILE A 33 9.06 -5.55 3.54
C ILE A 33 7.73 -5.77 2.81
N ASP A 34 7.79 -6.44 1.66
CA ASP A 34 6.65 -7.06 1.00
C ASP A 34 6.61 -8.56 1.25
N LEU A 35 5.40 -9.08 1.39
CA LEU A 35 5.12 -10.51 1.36
C LEU A 35 4.11 -10.71 0.22
N PRO A 36 4.53 -11.05 -1.02
CA PRO A 36 3.62 -11.05 -2.16
C PRO A 36 2.55 -12.13 -2.09
N ASP A 37 2.86 -13.28 -1.49
CA ASP A 37 1.94 -14.44 -1.33
C ASP A 37 0.71 -14.09 -0.48
N LEU A 38 0.84 -13.01 0.26
CA LEU A 38 -0.16 -12.43 1.11
C LEU A 38 -1.04 -11.48 0.27
N GLY A 39 -0.45 -10.66 -0.59
CA GLY A 39 -1.20 -9.95 -1.64
C GLY A 39 -1.70 -8.57 -1.23
N GLY A 40 -1.29 -8.05 -0.07
CA GLY A 40 -1.58 -6.67 0.34
C GLY A 40 -1.02 -5.63 -0.63
N SER A 41 0.21 -5.80 -1.13
CA SER A 41 0.82 -4.91 -2.12
C SER A 41 0.05 -4.89 -3.44
N ARG A 42 -0.42 -6.05 -3.90
CA ARG A 42 -1.29 -6.17 -5.08
C ARG A 42 -2.61 -5.43 -4.89
N LEU A 43 -3.27 -5.60 -3.74
CA LEU A 43 -4.53 -4.93 -3.44
C LEU A 43 -4.40 -3.40 -3.46
N ILE A 44 -3.29 -2.86 -2.96
CA ILE A 44 -2.98 -1.42 -3.03
C ILE A 44 -2.78 -0.95 -4.48
N ALA A 45 -2.00 -1.69 -5.26
CA ALA A 45 -1.75 -1.37 -6.67
C ALA A 45 -3.03 -1.40 -7.50
N ASP A 46 -3.88 -2.41 -7.31
CA ASP A 46 -5.16 -2.60 -8.02
C ASP A 46 -6.15 -1.45 -7.75
N GLN A 47 -5.98 -0.72 -6.63
CA GLN A 47 -6.77 0.48 -6.32
C GLN A 47 -6.23 1.77 -6.95
N GLY A 48 -5.09 1.72 -7.64
CA GLY A 48 -4.49 2.86 -8.34
C GLY A 48 -3.58 3.74 -7.49
N TYR A 49 -3.13 3.23 -6.33
CA TYR A 49 -2.04 3.86 -5.57
C TYR A 49 -0.68 3.39 -6.09
N GLY A 50 0.34 4.24 -5.92
CA GLY A 50 1.73 3.78 -6.04
C GLY A 50 2.09 2.90 -4.83
N ILE A 51 2.79 1.80 -5.07
CA ILE A 51 3.35 0.95 -4.03
C ILE A 51 4.77 0.56 -4.41
N GLU A 52 5.72 0.80 -3.51
CA GLU A 52 7.12 0.38 -3.66
C GLU A 52 7.57 -0.31 -2.40
N THR A 53 8.49 -1.28 -2.54
CA THR A 53 9.00 -2.05 -1.40
C THR A 53 10.51 -2.22 -1.48
N LEU A 54 11.18 -2.23 -0.32
CA LEU A 54 12.65 -2.34 -0.27
C LEU A 54 13.13 -3.79 -0.36
N VAL A 55 12.40 -4.72 0.25
CA VAL A 55 12.72 -6.15 0.26
C VAL A 55 11.42 -6.94 0.07
N SER A 56 11.46 -8.00 -0.73
CA SER A 56 10.32 -8.89 -0.94
C SER A 56 10.70 -10.33 -0.54
N TYR A 57 9.81 -11.01 0.21
CA TYR A 57 9.98 -12.43 0.53
C TYR A 57 8.82 -13.24 -0.05
N THR A 58 9.16 -14.18 -0.93
CA THR A 58 8.26 -15.19 -1.48
C THR A 58 8.58 -16.56 -0.87
N SER A 59 7.57 -17.40 -0.70
CA SER A 59 7.70 -18.76 -0.17
C SER A 59 8.33 -19.74 -1.17
#